data_AF-A0A2A2TLP1-F1
#
_entry.id   AF-A0A2A2TLP1-F1
#
_cell.length_a   1.000
_cell.length_b   1.000
_cell.length_c   1.000
_cell.angle_alpha   90.00
_cell.angle_beta   90.00
_cell.angle_gamma   90.00
#
_symmetry.space_group_name_H-M   'P 1'
#
loop_
_entity.id
_entity.type
_entity.pdbx_description
1 polymer ?
#
loop_
_entity_poly.entity_id
_entity_poly.type
_entity_poly.pdbx_seq_one_letter_code
_entity_poly.pdbx_strand_id
1 'polypeptide(L)' 'QILVDWQENKSDALLLQIFTQPIFGKPTFFFEFIERRNLAKGFGEGNFRALFEAIEREQMKRGSLH' A
#
# COMPACT_ATOMS: atom_id res chain seq x y z
N GLN A 1 2.36 3.59 7.13
CA GLN A 1 0.90 3.61 7.33
C GLN A 1 0.41 2.18 7.15
N ILE A 2 -0.46 1.66 8.03
CA ILE A 2 -1.09 0.35 7.86
C ILE A 2 -2.39 0.55 7.07
N LEU A 3 -2.58 -0.23 6.01
CA LEU A 3 -3.77 -0.22 5.17
C LEU A 3 -4.54 -1.53 5.38
N VAL A 4 -5.87 -1.42 5.42
CA VAL A 4 -6.78 -2.52 5.74
C VAL A 4 -7.86 -2.58 4.67
N ASP A 5 -7.98 -3.72 4.00
CA ASP A 5 -9.02 -3.98 3.01
C ASP A 5 -9.83 -5.23 3.39
N TRP A 6 -11.14 -5.19 3.14
CA TRP A 6 -12.11 -6.21 3.49
C TRP A 6 -13.01 -6.52 2.28
N GLN A 7 -13.38 -7.80 2.10
CA GLN A 7 -14.30 -8.21 1.04
C GLN A 7 -15.71 -8.46 1.58
N GLU A 8 -16.69 -7.69 1.08
CA GLU A 8 -18.13 -7.76 1.44
C GLU A 8 -18.73 -9.17 1.40
N ASN A 9 -18.29 -10.01 0.46
CA ASN A 9 -18.88 -11.33 0.20
C ASN A 9 -18.19 -12.51 0.92
N LYS A 10 -17.19 -12.26 1.77
CA LYS A 10 -16.58 -13.29 2.62
C LYS A 10 -16.33 -12.72 4.01
N SER A 11 -17.17 -13.13 4.96
CA SER A 11 -17.29 -12.60 6.32
C SER A 11 -15.98 -12.46 7.10
N ASP A 12 -14.91 -13.18 6.75
CA ASP A 12 -13.62 -13.11 7.46
C ASP A 12 -12.41 -12.77 6.58
N ALA A 13 -12.58 -12.48 5.29
CA ALA A 13 -11.44 -12.19 4.41
C ALA A 13 -10.83 -10.81 4.69
N LEU A 14 -9.60 -10.79 5.22
CA LEU A 14 -8.87 -9.58 5.57
C LEU A 14 -7.52 -9.52 4.84
N LEU A 15 -7.21 -8.35 4.31
CA LEU A 15 -5.93 -8.03 3.69
C LEU A 15 -5.30 -6.83 4.41
N LEU A 16 -4.18 -7.05 5.08
CA LEU A 16 -3.40 -6.01 5.73
C LEU A 16 -2.15 -5.74 4.89
N GLN A 17 -1.90 -4.48 4.58
CA GLN A 17 -0.74 -4.04 3.80
C GLN A 17 0.00 -2.92 4.53
N ILE A 18 1.33 -3.00 4.57
CA ILE A 18 2.18 -1.90 5.02
C ILE A 18 3.34 -1.72 4.06
N PHE A 19 3.61 -0.47 3.74
CA PHE A 19 4.68 -0.05 2.86
C PHE A 19 5.78 0.65 3.65
N THR A 20 7.01 0.32 3.31
CA THR A 20 8.20 1.02 3.81
C THR A 20 8.42 2.33 3.07
N GLN A 21 9.19 3.24 3.66
CA GLN A 21 9.76 4.35 2.92
C GLN A 21 10.78 3.84 1.89
N PRO A 22 11.12 4.62 0.84
CA PRO A 22 12.14 4.22 -0.10
C PRO A 22 13.46 3.87 0.60
N ILE A 23 14.03 2.72 0.29
CA ILE A 23 15.26 2.22 0.95
C ILE A 23 16.54 2.80 0.33
N PHE A 24 16.41 3.41 -0.85
CA PHE A 24 17.51 4.08 -1.55
C PHE A 24 17.28 5.59 -1.57
N GLY A 25 18.34 6.35 -1.89
CA GLY A 25 18.23 7.80 -2.03
C GLY A 25 17.26 8.24 -3.14
N LYS A 26 17.05 7.41 -4.17
CA LYS A 26 16.02 7.61 -5.20
C LYS A 26 14.72 6.91 -4.79
N PRO A 27 13.55 7.56 -4.92
CA PRO A 27 12.25 7.03 -4.50
C PRO A 27 11.69 6.02 -5.52
N THR A 28 12.47 5.01 -5.91
CA THR A 28 12.12 4.03 -6.95
C THR A 28 11.90 2.63 -6.40
N PHE A 29 12.38 2.34 -5.19
CA PHE A 29 12.28 1.01 -4.60
C PHE A 29 11.83 1.10 -3.15
N PHE A 30 10.84 0.27 -2.81
CA PHE A 30 10.29 0.09 -1.47
C PHE A 30 9.90 -1.37 -1.29
N PHE A 31 9.81 -1.79 -0.03
CA PHE A 31 9.21 -3.07 0.33
C PHE A 31 7.75 -2.90 0.72
N GLU A 32 6.97 -3.90 0.34
CA GLU A 32 5.60 -4.13 0.78
C GLU A 32 5.58 -5.38 1.66
N PHE A 33 4.93 -5.27 2.81
CA PHE A 33 4.57 -6.42 3.65
C PHE A 33 3.07 -6.63 3.56
N ILE A 34 2.67 -7.85 3.20
CA ILE A 34 1.28 -8.25 3.03
C ILE A 34 0.96 -9.38 4.00
N GLU A 35 -0.08 -9.21 4.80
CA GLU A 35 -0.67 -10.28 5.60
C GLU A 35 -2.07 -10.60 5.07
N ARG A 36 -2.29 -11.87 4.74
CA ARG A 36 -3.56 -12.40 4.23
C ARG A 36 -4.18 -13.28 5.29
N ARG A 37 -5.36 -12.90 5.80
CA ARG A 37 -6.16 -13.76 6.67
C ARG A 37 -7.36 -14.26 5.90
N ASN A 38 -7.64 -15.56 6.07
CA ASN A 38 -8.70 -16.29 5.37
C ASN A 38 -8.54 -16.27 3.83
N LEU A 39 -9.57 -16.66 3.08
CA LEU A 39 -9.56 -16.76 1.62
C LEU A 39 -9.58 -15.39 0.91
N ALA A 40 -8.87 -14.38 1.44
CA ALA A 40 -8.67 -13.07 0.86
C ALA A 40 -7.86 -13.18 -0.45
N LYS A 41 -8.58 -13.39 -1.55
CA LYS A 41 -8.05 -13.46 -2.91
C LYS A 41 -8.15 -12.08 -3.55
N GLY A 42 -7.06 -11.58 -4.13
CA GLY A 42 -7.01 -10.23 -4.74
C GLY A 42 -5.84 -9.38 -4.22
N PHE A 43 -5.69 -8.16 -4.77
CA PHE A 43 -4.53 -7.30 -4.50
C PHE A 43 -4.82 -6.15 -3.53
N GLY A 44 -6.09 -5.95 -3.13
CA GLY A 44 -6.51 -4.83 -2.30
C GLY A 44 -6.49 -3.52 -3.08
N GLU A 45 -7.46 -3.33 -3.98
CA GLU A 45 -7.51 -2.18 -4.89
C GLU A 45 -7.56 -0.84 -4.12
N GLY A 46 -8.25 -0.81 -2.97
CA GLY A 46 -8.28 0.35 -2.09
C GLY A 46 -6.91 0.69 -1.48
N ASN A 47 -6.11 -0.33 -1.18
CA ASN A 47 -4.77 -0.16 -0.62
C ASN A 47 -3.78 0.40 -1.67
N PHE A 48 -4.00 0.10 -2.94
CA PHE A 48 -3.17 0.61 -4.04
C PHE A 48 -3.32 2.12 -4.25
N ARG A 49 -4.55 2.64 -4.15
CA ARG A 49 -4.79 4.09 -4.22
C ARG A 49 -4.12 4.84 -3.07
N ALA A 50 -4.27 4.35 -1.85
CA ALA A 50 -3.66 4.98 -0.67
C ALA A 50 -2.12 4.94 -0.72
N LEU A 51 -1.53 3.90 -1.32
CA LEU A 51 -0.10 3.85 -1.63
C LEU A 51 0.31 4.95 -2.61
N PHE A 52 -0.42 5.10 -3.72
CA PHE A 52 -0.08 6.09 -4.75
C PHE A 52 -0.14 7.51 -4.19
N GLU A 53 -1.19 7.84 -3.42
CA GLU A 53 -1.33 9.13 -2.76
C GLU A 53 -0.20 9.38 -1.73
N ALA A 54 0.28 8.34 -1.04
CA ALA A 54 1.42 8.46 -0.13
C ALA A 54 2.74 8.75 -0.86
N ILE A 55 2.96 8.09 -2.00
CA ILE A 55 4.13 8.31 -2.86
C ILE A 55 4.09 9.74 -3.45
N GLU A 56 2.96 10.18 -4.00
CA GLU A 56 2.81 11.53 -4.56
C GLU A 56 3.08 12.62 -3.51
N ARG A 57 2.57 12.44 -2.27
CA ARG A 57 2.88 13.37 -1.17
C ARG A 57 4.37 13.41 -0.86
N GLU A 58 5.07 12.29 -0.96
CA GLU A 58 6.51 12.24 -0.71
C GLU A 58 7.31 12.87 -1.87
N GLN A 59 6.90 12.67 -3.13
CA GLN A 59 7.47 13.35 -4.31
C GLN A 59 7.29 14.87 -4.21
N MET A 60 6.10 15.34 -3.82
CA MET A 60 5.82 16.76 -3.59
C MET A 60 6.75 17.37 -2.54
N LYS A 61 6.98 16.67 -1.41
CA LYS A 61 7.90 17.14 -0.36
C LYS A 61 9.35 17.21 -0.81
N ARG A 62 9.77 16.35 -1.74
CA ARG A 62 11.13 16.31 -2.29
C ARG A 62 11.34 17.28 -3.47
N GLY A 63 10.28 17.96 -3.92
CA GLY A 63 10.33 18.94 -5.00
C GLY A 63 10.52 18.36 -6.41
N SER A 64 10.34 17.05 -6.60
CA SER A 64 10.55 16.37 -7.90
C SER A 64 9.27 16.07 -8.67
N LEU A 65 8.34 17.04 -8.74
CA LEU A 65 7.29 17.02 -9.76
C LEU A 65 7.86 17.69 -11.02
N HIS A 66 8.16 16.88 -12.03
CA HIS A 66 8.32 17.30 -13.42
C HIS A 66 7.31 16.53 -14.26
#